data_AF-A0AAE3XMG7-F1
#
_entry.id   AF-A0AAE3XMG7-F1
#
_cell.length_a   1.000
_cell.length_b   1.000
_cell.length_c   1.000
_cell.angle_alpha   90.00
_cell.angle_beta   90.00
_cell.angle_gamma   90.00
#
_symmetry.space_group_name_H-M   'P 1'
#
loop_
_entity.id
_entity.type
_entity.pdbx_description
1 polymer ?
#
loop_
_entity_poly.entity_id
_entity_poly.type
_entity_poly.pdbx_seq_one_letter_code
_entity_poly.pdbx_strand_id
1 'polypeptide(L)'
;MKSPITLKLLPKELNSGKIQLHFHWYEQSQLTVYGYYLIIGNESENEVVEYLKKEIKHFLNNDCYQHNHLYSLHRICQKQDDLLLYRTA
;
A
#
# COMPACT_ATOMS: atom_id res chain seq x y z
N MET A 1 20.59 -0.30 15.32
CA MET A 1 19.28 -0.66 15.92
C MET A 1 18.23 -0.55 14.82
N LYS A 2 17.37 -1.56 14.60
CA LYS A 2 16.29 -1.45 13.62
C LYS A 2 15.23 -0.48 14.18
N SER A 3 14.93 0.59 13.45
CA SER A 3 13.87 1.52 13.84
C SER A 3 12.52 0.80 13.89
N PRO A 4 11.62 1.15 14.83
CA PRO A 4 10.30 0.54 14.88
C PRO A 4 9.51 0.90 13.63
N ILE A 5 9.01 -0.12 12.94
CA ILE A 5 8.12 -0.02 11.78
C ILE A 5 6.71 -0.37 12.25
N THR A 6 5.73 0.46 11.93
CA THR A 6 4.32 0.19 12.24
C THR A 6 3.49 0.24 10.97
N LEU A 7 2.76 -0.83 10.68
CA LEU A 7 1.74 -0.88 9.63
C LEU A 7 0.36 -0.81 10.28
N LYS A 8 -0.42 0.22 9.98
CA LYS A 8 -1.82 0.33 10.40
C LYS A 8 -2.72 0.01 9.22
N LEU A 9 -3.70 -0.86 9.43
CA LEU A 9 -4.73 -1.21 8.45
C LEU A 9 -6.08 -0.65 8.89
N LEU A 10 -6.82 -0.08 7.95
CA LEU A 10 -8.09 0.58 8.15
C LEU A 10 -9.06 0.09 7.06
N PRO A 11 -9.88 -0.95 7.34
CA PRO A 11 -10.83 -1.45 6.37
C PRO A 11 -11.95 -0.44 6.10
N LYS A 12 -12.33 -0.31 4.84
CA LYS A 12 -13.45 0.49 4.36
C LYS A 12 -14.24 -0.30 3.35
N GLU A 13 -15.52 -0.50 3.63
CA GLU A 13 -16.45 -1.05 2.64
C GLU A 13 -16.81 0.04 1.61
N LEU A 14 -16.72 -0.32 0.33
CA LEU A 14 -17.10 0.54 -0.79
C LEU A 14 -18.58 0.33 -1.14
N ASN A 15 -19.20 1.32 -1.77
CA ASN A 15 -20.58 1.23 -2.25
C ASN A 15 -20.85 0.05 -3.20
N SER A 16 -19.79 -0.54 -3.79
CA SER A 16 -19.85 -1.74 -4.61
C SER A 16 -19.90 -3.06 -3.80
N GLY A 17 -19.93 -3.01 -2.47
CA GLY A 17 -19.83 -4.18 -1.58
C GLY A 17 -18.41 -4.79 -1.51
N LYS A 18 -17.40 -4.09 -2.04
CA LYS A 18 -16.00 -4.53 -1.98
C LYS A 18 -15.32 -3.92 -0.76
N ILE A 19 -14.35 -4.63 -0.19
CA ILE A 19 -13.55 -4.12 0.93
C ILE A 19 -12.25 -3.53 0.40
N GLN A 20 -12.00 -2.28 0.76
CA GLN A 20 -10.75 -1.58 0.52
C GLN A 20 -10.02 -1.39 1.86
N LEU A 21 -8.79 -1.85 1.96
CA LEU A 21 -7.90 -1.61 3.09
C LEU A 21 -7.10 -0.33 2.84
N HIS A 22 -7.36 0.68 3.66
CA HIS A 22 -6.50 1.85 3.74
C HIS A 22 -5.35 1.49 4.66
N PHE A 23 -4.12 1.79 4.27
CA PHE A 23 -2.97 1.47 5.11
C PHE A 23 -2.00 2.62 5.25
N HIS A 24 -1.36 2.65 6.41
CA HIS A 24 -0.36 3.64 6.79
C HIS A 24 0.89 2.92 7.29
N TRP A 25 2.03 3.21 6.67
CA TRP A 25 3.35 2.75 7.06
C TRP A 25 4.09 3.86 7.78
N TYR A 26 4.48 3.60 9.03
CA TYR A 26 5.23 4.53 9.84
C TYR A 26 6.64 4.02 10.08
N GLU A 27 7.63 4.88 9.83
CA GLU A 27 9.01 4.70 10.28
C GLU A 27 9.32 5.75 11.34
N GLN A 28 9.80 5.31 12.51
CA GLN A 28 10.13 6.23 13.62
C GLN A 28 8.94 7.14 14.03
N SER A 29 7.72 6.61 13.95
CA SER A 29 6.45 7.33 14.19
C SER A 29 6.09 8.40 13.17
N GLN A 30 6.86 8.56 12.09
CA GLN A 30 6.51 9.41 10.96
C GLN A 30 5.82 8.57 9.89
N LEU A 31 4.68 9.05 9.38
CA LEU A 31 4.04 8.42 8.23
C LEU A 31 5.00 8.56 7.05
N THR A 32 5.35 7.45 6.42
CA THR A 32 6.30 7.42 5.28
C THR A 32 5.62 6.98 3.99
N VAL A 33 4.69 6.02 4.10
CA VAL A 33 3.93 5.50 2.96
C VAL A 33 2.48 5.35 3.39
N TYR A 34 1.56 5.71 2.52
CA TYR A 34 0.14 5.38 2.67
C TYR A 34 -0.41 4.84 1.36
N GLY A 35 -1.54 4.17 1.43
CA GLY A 35 -2.10 3.57 0.23
C GLY A 35 -3.42 2.88 0.45
N TYR A 36 -3.86 2.24 -0.62
CA TYR A 36 -5.12 1.54 -0.69
C TYR A 36 -4.88 0.17 -1.30
N TYR A 37 -5.46 -0.85 -0.68
CA TYR A 37 -5.46 -2.21 -1.19
C TYR A 37 -6.91 -2.67 -1.35
N LEU A 38 -7.29 -3.15 -2.53
CA LEU A 38 -8.60 -3.74 -2.77
C LEU A 38 -8.51 -5.24 -2.48
N ILE A 39 -9.32 -5.74 -1.54
CA ILE A 39 -9.38 -7.18 -1.28
C ILE A 39 -10.12 -7.85 -2.45
N ILE A 40 -9.42 -8.71 -3.21
CA ILE A 40 -9.96 -9.33 -4.43
C ILE A 40 -10.51 -10.76 -4.19
N GLY A 41 -10.33 -11.34 -2.99
CA GLY A 41 -10.85 -12.66 -2.68
C GLY A 41 -10.89 -13.00 -1.19
N ASN A 42 -10.67 -14.28 -0.88
CA ASN A 42 -10.66 -14.80 0.49
C ASN A 42 -9.26 -14.73 1.12
N GLU A 43 -8.58 -13.60 0.94
CA GLU A 43 -7.24 -13.39 1.49
C GLU A 43 -7.34 -13.24 3.00
N SER A 44 -6.45 -13.92 3.73
CA SER A 44 -6.33 -13.74 5.17
C SER A 44 -5.62 -12.41 5.48
N GLU A 45 -5.92 -11.83 6.64
CA GLU A 45 -5.26 -10.60 7.09
C GLU A 45 -3.73 -10.73 7.10
N ASN A 46 -3.21 -11.90 7.48
CA ASN A 46 -1.77 -12.18 7.49
C ASN A 46 -1.15 -12.16 6.09
N GLU A 47 -1.83 -12.73 5.10
CA GLU A 47 -1.37 -12.72 3.70
C GLU A 47 -1.32 -11.29 3.18
N VAL A 48 -2.35 -10.50 3.44
CA VAL A 48 -2.41 -9.09 3.05
C VAL A 48 -1.31 -8.27 3.75
N VAL A 49 -1.09 -8.47 5.05
CA VAL A 49 -0.04 -7.78 5.80
C VAL A 49 1.34 -8.09 5.25
N GLU A 50 1.66 -9.35 4.97
CA GLU A 50 2.97 -9.74 4.45
C GLU A 50 3.18 -9.26 3.01
N TYR A 51 2.14 -9.32 2.17
CA TYR A 51 2.15 -8.74 0.84
C TYR A 51 2.42 -7.23 0.89
N LEU A 52 1.66 -6.46 1.69
CA LEU A 52 1.85 -5.02 1.84
C LEU A 52 3.25 -4.67 2.35
N LYS A 53 3.77 -5.38 3.35
CA LYS A 53 5.14 -5.17 3.85
C LYS A 53 6.18 -5.38 2.76
N LYS A 54 6.01 -6.39 1.91
CA LYS A 54 6.94 -6.70 0.82
C LYS A 54 6.91 -5.59 -0.23
N GLU A 55 5.71 -5.21 -0.69
CA GLU A 55 5.53 -4.17 -1.70
C GLU A 55 6.00 -2.80 -1.22
N ILE A 56 5.70 -2.41 0.03
CA ILE A 56 6.17 -1.14 0.60
C ILE A 56 7.71 -1.12 0.71
N LYS A 57 8.34 -2.22 1.11
CA LYS A 57 9.81 -2.30 1.12
C LYS A 57 10.39 -2.20 -0.30
N HIS A 58 9.78 -2.84 -1.28
CA HIS A 58 10.21 -2.68 -2.68
C HIS A 58 10.02 -1.25 -3.18
N PHE A 59 8.92 -0.59 -2.79
CA PHE A 59 8.62 0.81 -3.10
C PHE A 59 9.63 1.77 -2.48
N LEU A 60 10.04 1.54 -1.22
CA LEU A 60 11.01 2.37 -0.52
C LEU A 60 12.46 2.15 -1.01
N ASN A 61 12.79 0.94 -1.47
CA ASN A 61 14.15 0.58 -1.90
C ASN A 61 14.44 0.83 -3.38
N ASN A 62 13.43 1.09 -4.23
CA ASN A 62 13.61 1.34 -5.66
C ASN A 62 13.22 2.78 -6.04
N ASP A 63 14.11 3.50 -6.71
CA ASP A 63 13.87 4.82 -7.35
C ASP A 63 12.90 4.79 -8.54
N CYS A 64 12.28 3.65 -8.77
CA CYS A 64 11.50 3.35 -9.96
C CYS A 64 10.00 3.46 -9.66
N TYR A 65 9.53 4.49 -8.97
CA TYR A 65 8.10 4.78 -8.94
C TYR A 65 7.92 6.23 -9.39
N GLN A 66 7.55 6.41 -10.66
CA GLN A 66 7.22 7.73 -11.19
C GLN A 66 5.91 8.21 -10.55
N HIS A 67 6.02 9.26 -9.74
CA HIS A 67 4.89 10.12 -9.40
C HIS A 67 4.47 10.86 -10.68
N ASN A 68 3.37 10.44 -11.32
CA ASN A 68 2.67 11.29 -12.27
C ASN A 68 1.57 12.05 -11.53
N HIS A 69 1.72 13.37 -11.53
CA HIS A 69 0.71 14.31 -11.08
C HIS A 69 -0.61 14.04 -11.80
N LEU A 70 -1.69 13.98 -11.02
CA LEU A 70 -3.09 14.01 -11.48
C LEU A 70 -3.54 12.75 -12.24
N TYR A 71 -4.27 11.91 -11.52
CA TYR A 71 -5.07 10.76 -12.00
C TYR A 71 -4.24 9.54 -12.43
N SER A 72 -4.32 8.50 -11.59
CA SER A 72 -3.95 7.10 -11.87
C SER A 72 -2.45 6.81 -11.96
N LEU A 73 -1.91 6.21 -10.89
CA LEU A 73 -0.66 5.45 -10.96
C LEU A 73 -0.90 4.22 -11.84
N HIS A 74 -0.61 4.31 -13.14
CA HIS A 74 -0.45 3.16 -14.01
C HIS A 74 1.03 3.04 -14.36
N ARG A 75 1.69 2.01 -13.83
CA ARG A 75 3.01 1.62 -14.30
C ARG A 75 2.84 0.53 -15.34
N ILE A 76 3.50 0.71 -16.48
CA ILE A 76 3.72 -0.33 -17.51
C ILE A 76 4.65 -1.39 -16.91
N CYS A 77 4.11 -2.17 -15.97
CA CYS A 77 4.68 -3.38 -15.38
C CYS A 77 3.47 -4.17 -14.89
N GLN A 78 2.91 -4.96 -15.80
CA GLN A 78 1.99 -6.08 -15.57
C GLN A 78 1.20 -6.03 -14.24
N LYS A 79 0.12 -5.25 -14.26
CA LYS A 79 -1.21 -5.59 -13.77
C LYS A 79 -1.31 -6.22 -12.37
N GLN A 80 -1.38 -5.37 -11.37
CA GLN A 80 -2.17 -5.61 -10.15
C GLN A 80 -2.90 -4.29 -9.82
N ASP A 81 -4.15 -4.17 -10.31
CA ASP A 81 -5.03 -3.00 -10.17
C ASP A 81 -5.56 -2.82 -8.72
N ASP A 82 -5.14 -3.68 -7.81
CA ASP A 82 -5.56 -3.76 -6.41
C ASP A 82 -4.76 -2.89 -5.45
N LEU A 83 -3.55 -2.48 -5.80
CA LEU A 83 -2.66 -1.74 -4.88
C LEU A 83 -2.31 -0.34 -5.39
N LEU A 84 -2.58 0.67 -4.56
CA LEU A 84 -2.13 2.04 -4.74
C LEU A 84 -1.20 2.43 -3.60
N LEU A 85 -0.03 2.98 -3.93
CA LEU A 85 1.02 3.39 -2.99
C LEU A 85 1.39 4.85 -3.20
N TYR A 86 1.50 5.59 -2.10
CA TYR A 86 1.89 7.00 -2.08
C TYR A 86 2.98 7.21 -1.04
N ARG A 87 4.04 7.91 -1.42
CA ARG A 87 5.07 8.37 -0.48
C ARG A 87 4.66 9.72 0.11
N THR A 88 4.85 9.90 1.41
CA THR A 88 4.79 11.23 2.01
C THR A 88 6.04 12.01 1.64
N ALA A 89 5.90 13.33 1.41
CA ALA A 89 7.01 14.23 1.16
C ALA A 89 7.94 14.38 2.37
#